data_AF-A0A838HRE5-F1
#
_entry.id   AF-A0A838HRE5-F1
#
_cell.length_a   1.000
_cell.length_b   1.000
_cell.length_c   1.000
_cell.angle_alpha   90.00
_cell.angle_beta   90.00
_cell.angle_gamma   90.00
#
_symmetry.space_group_name_H-M   'P 1'
#
loop_
_entity.id
_entity.type
_entity.pdbx_description
1 polymer ?
#
loop_
_entity_poly.entity_id
_entity_poly.type
_entity_poly.pdbx_seq_one_letter_code
_entity_poly.pdbx_strand_id
1 'polypeptide(L)'
;MRRRLFAVAVLAALLVLPAAAASAHPLGNFTTNTYAGLAVTPDAVRIDYVLDLAEIPALQARQRIDADSDGEVGEAEGRRYREDEC
;
A
#
# COMPACT_ATOMS: atom_id res chain seq x y z
N MET A 1 31.30 -17.67 32.24
CA MET A 1 29.94 -17.70 32.83
C MET A 1 29.39 -16.29 33.04
N ARG A 2 29.96 -15.47 33.94
CA ARG A 2 29.46 -14.11 34.26
C ARG A 2 29.28 -13.16 33.05
N ARG A 3 30.23 -13.11 32.12
CA ARG A 3 30.12 -12.27 30.91
C ARG A 3 28.95 -12.67 29.99
N ARG A 4 28.66 -13.97 29.90
CA ARG A 4 27.55 -14.47 29.06
C ARG A 4 26.20 -14.16 29.70
N LEU A 5 26.08 -14.33 31.01
CA LEU A 5 24.88 -13.96 31.77
C LEU A 5 24.59 -12.45 31.65
N PHE A 6 25.64 -11.62 31.71
CA PHE A 6 25.51 -10.19 31.53
C PHE A 6 25.03 -9.82 30.12
N ALA A 7 25.59 -10.44 29.07
CA ALA A 7 25.15 -10.22 27.70
C ALA A 7 23.69 -10.64 27.46
N VAL A 8 23.28 -11.78 28.01
CA VAL A 8 21.87 -12.25 27.94
C VAL A 8 20.94 -11.28 28.67
N ALA A 9 21.32 -10.78 29.84
CA ALA A 9 20.51 -9.82 30.59
C ALA A 9 20.35 -8.49 29.84
N VAL A 10 21.41 -7.99 29.19
CA VAL A 10 21.35 -6.78 28.36
C VAL A 10 20.43 -6.98 27.15
N LEU A 11 20.54 -8.12 26.47
CA LEU A 11 19.69 -8.43 25.32
C LEU A 11 18.21 -8.55 25.71
N ALA A 12 17.94 -9.23 26.83
CA ALA A 12 16.59 -9.33 27.38
C ALA A 12 16.01 -7.96 27.75
N ALA A 13 16.82 -7.06 28.33
CA ALA A 13 16.40 -5.70 28.65
C ALA A 13 16.07 -4.88 27.38
N LEU A 14 16.86 -5.02 26.31
CA LEU A 14 16.63 -4.34 25.04
C LEU A 14 15.33 -4.77 24.36
N LEU A 15 14.94 -6.05 24.49
CA LEU A 15 13.71 -6.59 23.89
C LEU A 15 12.41 -6.05 24.51
N VAL A 16 12.48 -5.53 25.74
CA VAL A 16 11.32 -5.00 26.47
C VAL A 16 11.22 -3.47 26.34
N LEU A 17 12.21 -2.82 25.72
CA LEU A 17 12.12 -1.39 25.44
C LEU A 17 11.02 -1.12 24.41
N PRO A 18 10.10 -0.18 24.67
CA PRO A 18 9.11 0.20 23.68
C PRO A 18 9.82 0.79 22.46
N ALA A 19 9.41 0.37 21.26
CA ALA A 19 9.87 1.00 20.05
C ALA A 19 9.45 2.48 20.05
N ALA A 20 10.37 3.37 19.68
CA ALA A 20 10.03 4.76 19.46
C ALA A 20 8.94 4.85 18.37
N ALA A 21 7.97 5.74 18.55
CA ALA A 21 6.99 6.01 17.51
C ALA A 21 7.74 6.47 16.25
N ALA A 22 7.57 5.74 15.15
CA ALA A 22 8.09 6.18 13.87
C ALA A 22 7.32 7.46 13.48
N SER A 23 8.03 8.58 13.31
CA SER A 23 7.46 9.79 12.73
C SER A 23 7.23 9.58 11.23
N ALA A 24 6.20 8.79 10.90
CA ALA A 24 5.64 8.81 9.57
C ALA A 24 4.92 10.15 9.40
N HIS A 25 5.29 10.92 8.37
CA HIS A 25 4.52 12.09 8.00
C HIS A 25 3.11 11.62 7.57
N PRO A 26 2.04 12.37 7.91
CA PRO A 26 0.72 12.06 7.38
C PRO A 26 0.76 11.96 5.86
N LEU A 27 0.04 11.00 5.28
CA LEU A 27 -0.09 10.91 3.83
C LEU A 27 -0.77 12.19 3.33
N GLY A 28 -0.14 12.85 2.36
CA GLY A 28 -0.65 14.09 1.78
C GLY A 28 -1.66 13.83 0.66
N ASN A 29 -2.39 14.88 0.27
CA ASN A 29 -3.43 14.84 -0.78
C ASN A 29 -2.94 14.42 -2.18
N PHE A 30 -1.62 14.34 -2.37
CA PHE A 30 -0.95 13.93 -3.62
C PHE A 30 -0.36 12.53 -3.56
N THR A 31 -0.61 11.79 -2.48
CA THR A 31 -0.01 10.47 -2.31
C THR A 31 -0.68 9.44 -3.21
N THR A 32 0.11 8.55 -3.78
CA THR A 32 -0.35 7.33 -4.42
C THR A 32 0.33 6.18 -3.70
N ASN A 33 -0.47 5.27 -3.17
CA ASN A 33 0.01 4.06 -2.55
C ASN A 33 -0.27 2.88 -3.50
N THR A 34 0.74 2.04 -3.72
CA THR A 34 0.66 0.93 -4.68
C THR A 34 1.04 -0.36 -3.96
N TYR A 35 0.20 -1.36 -4.12
CA TYR A 35 0.47 -2.71 -3.64
C TYR A 35 0.49 -3.67 -4.84
N ALA A 36 1.53 -4.50 -4.92
CA ALA A 36 1.64 -5.58 -5.89
C ALA A 36 1.93 -6.88 -5.13
N GLY A 37 0.89 -7.64 -4.84
CA GLY A 37 0.99 -8.97 -4.26
C GLY A 37 1.35 -9.99 -5.33
N LEU A 38 2.41 -10.77 -5.14
CA LEU A 38 2.81 -11.82 -6.08
C LEU A 38 2.50 -13.19 -5.46
N ALA A 39 1.62 -13.95 -6.11
CA ALA A 39 1.34 -15.34 -5.78
C ALA A 39 1.90 -16.24 -6.90
N VAL A 40 3.03 -16.90 -6.61
CA VAL A 40 3.75 -17.75 -7.57
C VAL A 40 3.29 -19.20 -7.42
N THR A 41 2.87 -19.81 -8.53
CA THR A 41 2.61 -21.25 -8.69
C THR A 41 3.57 -21.84 -9.72
N PRO A 42 3.69 -23.18 -9.86
CA PRO A 42 4.60 -23.78 -10.84
C PRO A 42 4.32 -23.39 -12.29
N ASP A 43 3.07 -23.06 -12.61
CA ASP A 43 2.54 -22.81 -13.94
C ASP A 43 2.19 -21.32 -14.19
N ALA A 44 2.12 -20.50 -13.14
CA ALA A 44 1.69 -19.11 -13.26
C ALA A 44 2.27 -18.21 -12.16
N VAL A 45 2.27 -16.90 -12.42
CA VAL A 45 2.41 -15.88 -11.40
C VAL A 45 1.15 -15.02 -11.44
N ARG A 46 0.42 -14.98 -10.34
CA ARG A 46 -0.73 -14.08 -10.18
C ARG A 46 -0.28 -12.80 -9.47
N ILE A 47 -0.77 -11.67 -9.96
CA ILE A 47 -0.49 -10.36 -9.40
C ILE A 47 -1.80 -9.77 -8.88
N ASP A 48 -1.85 -9.51 -7.58
CA ASP A 48 -2.92 -8.71 -6.97
C ASP A 48 -2.44 -7.26 -6.90
N TYR A 49 -2.88 -6.44 -7.85
CA TYR A 49 -2.48 -5.04 -7.97
C TYR A 49 -3.57 -4.13 -7.38
N VAL A 50 -3.19 -3.31 -6.39
CA VAL A 50 -4.08 -2.33 -5.77
C VAL A 50 -3.43 -0.96 -5.83
N LEU A 51 -4.18 0.01 -6.36
CA LEU A 51 -3.79 1.41 -6.40
C LEU A 51 -4.73 2.20 -5.49
N ASP A 52 -4.17 2.84 -4.48
CA ASP A 52 -4.87 3.73 -3.56
C ASP A 52 -4.42 5.17 -3.84
N LEU A 53 -5.37 5.98 -4.29
CA LEU A 53 -5.15 7.34 -4.75
C LEU A 53 -5.71 8.31 -3.73
N ALA A 54 -4.88 9.25 -3.27
CA ALA A 54 -5.34 10.37 -2.46
C ALA A 54 -6.24 11.31 -3.28
N GLU A 55 -6.79 12.33 -2.62
CA GLU A 55 -7.82 13.23 -3.17
C GLU A 55 -7.51 13.77 -4.58
N ILE A 56 -6.33 14.35 -4.80
CA ILE A 56 -6.01 14.99 -6.08
C ILE A 56 -5.76 13.97 -7.19
N PRO A 57 -4.94 12.91 -6.99
CA PRO A 57 -4.80 11.85 -7.98
C PRO A 57 -6.13 11.15 -8.30
N ALA A 58 -7.00 10.93 -7.31
CA ALA A 58 -8.32 10.35 -7.54
C ALA A 58 -9.20 11.27 -8.40
N LEU A 59 -9.19 12.58 -8.14
CA LEU A 59 -9.91 13.56 -8.97
C LEU A 59 -9.40 13.57 -10.42
N GLN A 60 -8.09 13.48 -10.63
CA GLN A 60 -7.48 13.40 -11.96
C GLN A 60 -7.82 12.10 -12.68
N ALA A 61 -7.85 10.97 -11.97
CA ALA A 61 -8.23 9.68 -12.51
C ALA A 61 -9.72 9.65 -12.89
N ARG A 62 -10.60 10.20 -12.04
CA ARG A 62 -12.05 10.30 -12.32
C ARG A 62 -12.33 10.96 -13.66
N GLN A 63 -11.64 12.05 -14.01
CA GLN A 63 -11.79 12.72 -15.31
C GLN A 63 -11.44 11.85 -16.52
N ARG A 64 -10.64 10.80 -16.34
CA ARG A 64 -10.31 9.82 -17.39
C ARG A 64 -11.29 8.66 -17.42
N ILE A 65 -11.85 8.31 -16.26
CA ILE A 65 -12.77 7.17 -16.10
C ILE A 65 -14.17 7.56 -16.56
N ASP A 66 -14.64 8.75 -16.19
CA ASP A 66 -15.92 9.36 -16.56
C ASP A 66 -15.93 9.66 -18.07
N ALA A 67 -16.31 8.65 -18.85
CA ALA A 67 -16.24 8.65 -20.30
C ALA A 67 -17.48 9.32 -20.91
N ASP A 68 -18.62 9.27 -20.21
CA ASP A 68 -19.84 9.94 -20.64
C ASP A 68 -19.99 11.39 -20.11
N SER A 69 -19.07 11.82 -19.24
CA SER A 69 -18.98 13.18 -18.70
C SER A 69 -20.18 13.57 -17.83
N ASP A 70 -20.80 12.62 -17.15
CA ASP A 70 -21.91 12.86 -16.24
C ASP A 70 -21.47 13.29 -14.81
N GLY A 71 -20.16 13.23 -14.54
CA GLY A 71 -19.53 13.63 -13.28
C GLY A 71 -19.44 12.53 -12.24
N GLU A 72 -20.02 11.36 -12.50
CA GLU A 72 -19.93 10.17 -11.68
C GLU A 72 -19.03 9.12 -12.36
N VAL A 73 -18.70 8.04 -11.65
CA VAL A 73 -18.03 6.89 -12.25
C VAL A 73 -18.98 5.71 -12.17
N GLY A 74 -19.52 5.32 -13.33
CA GLY A 74 -20.37 4.15 -13.44
C GLY A 74 -19.60 2.84 -13.28
N GLU A 75 -20.30 1.77 -12.87
CA GLU A 75 -19.73 0.42 -12.77
C GLU A 75 -19.12 -0.08 -14.10
N ALA A 76 -19.74 0.27 -15.22
CA ALA A 76 -19.24 -0.12 -16.55
C ALA A 76 -17.94 0.62 -16.90
N GLU A 77 -17.87 1.91 -16.59
CA GLU A 77 -16.70 2.76 -16.81
C GLU A 77 -15.54 2.35 -15.91
N GLY A 78 -15.80 2.17 -14.62
CA GLY A 78 -14.79 1.71 -13.66
C GLY A 78 -14.24 0.33 -13.99
N ARG A 79 -15.09 -0.58 -14.49
CA ARG A 79 -14.65 -1.90 -14.98
C ARG A 79 -13.78 -1.79 -16.22
N ARG A 80 -14.23 -1.02 -17.21
CA ARG A 80 -13.46 -0.79 -18.44
C ARG A 80 -12.09 -0.20 -18.14
N TYR A 81 -12.04 0.82 -17.30
CA TYR A 81 -10.78 1.44 -16.90
C TYR A 81 -9.82 0.43 -16.26
N ARG A 82 -10.32 -0.46 -15.38
CA ARG A 82 -9.50 -1.51 -14.77
C ARG A 82 -9.01 -2.56 -15.77
N GLU A 83 -9.82 -2.91 -16.76
CA GLU A 83 -9.44 -3.86 -17.83
C GLU A 83 -8.41 -3.25 -18.79
N ASP A 84 -8.46 -1.93 -19.01
CA ASP A 84 -7.47 -1.23 -19.84
C ASP A 84 -6.11 -1.07 -19.10
N GLU A 85 -6.14 -0.94 -17.77
CA GLU A 85 -4.95 -0.69 -16.94
C GLU A 85 -4.26 -1.96 -16.39
N CYS A 86 -4.93 -3.14 -16.43
CA CYS A 86 -4.44 -4.42 -15.89
C CYS A 86 -4.56 -5.57 -16.91
#